data_AF-A0ABD5DSL9-F1
#
_entry.id   AF-A0ABD5DSL9-F1
#
_cell.length_a   1.000
_cell.length_b   1.000
_cell.length_c   1.000
_cell.angle_alpha   90.00
_cell.angle_beta   90.00
_cell.angle_gamma   90.00
#
_symmetry.space_group_name_H-M   'P 1'
#
loop_
_entity.id
_entity.type
_entity.pdbx_description
1 polymer ?
#
loop_
_entity_poly.entity_id
_entity_poly.type
_entity_poly.pdbx_seq_one_letter_code
_entity_poly.pdbx_strand_id
1 'polypeptide(L)'
;MKKGICKLCDLEKELKRSHVIGRAVFKKALNGANYALRLDKQHKKVIKDQDQWATYMLCGDCEHDLNTKYEGYSLDILRNKKKSVKHKKRDNHYEIQGVNQKKLILYLISIIWRGIESSHEVFNKLKFFDESPVAKNFLKECIKNDRVVLT
;
A
#
# COMPACT_ATOMS: atom_id res chain seq x y z
N MET A 1 -4.46 16.42 17.18
CA MET A 1 -4.73 16.37 15.72
C MET A 1 -3.54 16.94 14.98
N LYS A 2 -3.08 16.31 13.89
CA LYS A 2 -1.95 16.82 13.08
C LYS A 2 -2.49 17.43 11.79
N LYS A 3 -2.38 18.75 11.63
CA LYS A 3 -2.71 19.44 10.37
C LYS A 3 -1.53 19.42 9.42
N GLY A 4 -1.81 19.39 8.12
CA GLY A 4 -0.80 19.47 7.06
C GLY A 4 -1.42 19.26 5.68
N ILE A 5 -0.59 19.35 4.64
CA ILE A 5 -1.01 19.11 3.26
C ILE A 5 -1.14 17.61 3.01
N CYS A 6 -2.34 17.16 2.64
CA CYS A 6 -2.58 15.78 2.23
C CYS A 6 -1.80 15.48 0.94
N LYS A 7 -0.97 14.42 0.96
CA LYS A 7 -0.12 14.09 -0.18
C LYS A 7 -0.89 13.72 -1.46
N LEU A 8 -2.14 13.26 -1.34
CA LEU A 8 -2.96 12.85 -2.49
C LEU A 8 -3.77 14.02 -3.07
N CYS A 9 -4.55 14.72 -2.25
CA CYS A 9 -5.45 15.77 -2.75
C CYS A 9 -4.85 17.19 -2.70
N ASP A 10 -3.66 17.35 -2.14
CA ASP A 10 -2.94 18.64 -2.01
C ASP A 10 -3.67 19.70 -1.17
N LEU A 11 -4.72 19.32 -0.45
CA LEU A 11 -5.46 20.20 0.44
C LEU A 11 -4.89 20.15 1.86
N GLU A 12 -4.86 21.30 2.53
CA GLU A 12 -4.57 21.36 3.96
C GLU A 12 -5.75 20.76 4.75
N LYS A 13 -5.49 19.66 5.45
CA LYS A 13 -6.49 18.89 6.20
C LYS A 13 -5.87 18.27 7.45
N GLU A 14 -6.70 17.68 8.29
CA GLU A 14 -6.21 16.80 9.36
C GLU A 14 -5.65 15.52 8.73
N LEU A 15 -4.35 15.28 8.94
CA LEU A 15 -3.66 14.09 8.47
C LEU A 15 -3.90 12.92 9.43
N LYS A 16 -4.10 11.74 8.84
CA LYS A 16 -4.22 10.46 9.54
C LYS A 16 -2.90 9.72 9.50
N ARG A 17 -2.73 8.79 10.44
CA ARG A 17 -1.59 7.88 10.49
C ARG A 17 -1.77 6.77 9.46
N SER A 18 -1.48 7.11 8.22
CA SER A 18 -1.57 6.31 7.02
C SER A 18 -0.55 5.18 7.02
N HIS A 19 -0.98 3.96 6.71
CA HIS A 19 -0.05 2.85 6.53
C HIS A 19 0.37 2.79 5.06
N VAL A 20 1.67 2.66 4.78
CA VAL A 20 2.13 2.46 3.41
C VAL A 20 1.57 1.14 2.86
N ILE A 21 1.74 0.06 3.61
CA ILE A 21 1.13 -1.24 3.36
C ILE A 21 -0.12 -1.33 4.24
N GLY A 22 -1.29 -1.63 3.67
CA GLY A 22 -2.56 -1.62 4.39
C GLY A 22 -2.52 -2.40 5.71
N ARG A 23 -3.12 -1.84 6.77
CA ARG A 23 -3.13 -2.41 8.13
C ARG A 23 -3.61 -3.86 8.16
N ALA A 24 -4.51 -4.22 7.23
CA ALA A 24 -5.00 -5.58 7.10
C ALA A 24 -3.90 -6.61 6.81
N VAL A 25 -2.81 -6.23 6.14
CA VAL A 25 -1.64 -7.09 5.90
C VAL A 25 -0.91 -7.37 7.22
N PHE A 26 -0.61 -6.31 7.99
CA PHE A 26 0.04 -6.44 9.30
C PHE A 26 -0.81 -7.24 10.29
N LYS A 27 -2.13 -7.01 10.34
CA LYS A 27 -3.04 -7.77 11.21
C LYS A 27 -2.94 -9.28 10.95
N LYS A 28 -2.75 -9.68 9.70
CA LYS A 28 -2.57 -11.10 9.34
C LYS A 28 -1.18 -11.62 9.73
N ALA A 29 -0.13 -10.82 9.54
CA ALA A 29 1.24 -11.17 9.93
C ALA A 29 1.40 -11.32 11.44
N LEU A 30 0.73 -10.47 12.23
CA LEU A 30 0.73 -10.54 13.69
C LEU A 30 0.02 -11.78 14.24
N ASN A 31 -1.01 -12.27 13.52
CA ASN A 31 -1.79 -13.46 13.90
C ASN A 31 -2.24 -13.49 15.38
N GLY A 32 -2.63 -12.32 15.93
CA GLY A 32 -3.06 -12.18 17.33
C GLY A 32 -1.94 -11.90 18.34
N ALA A 33 -0.67 -11.92 17.92
CA ALA A 33 0.46 -11.50 18.72
C ALA A 33 0.62 -9.97 18.75
N ASN A 34 1.33 -9.47 19.76
CA ASN A 34 1.65 -8.05 19.93
C ASN A 34 2.81 -7.57 19.06
N TYR A 35 3.48 -8.45 18.31
CA TYR A 35 4.64 -8.13 17.47
C TYR A 35 4.72 -9.08 16.27
N ALA A 36 5.34 -8.61 15.19
CA ALA A 36 5.72 -9.41 14.05
C ALA A 36 7.21 -9.76 14.14
N LEU A 37 7.64 -10.79 13.39
CA LEU A 37 9.05 -11.10 13.23
C LEU A 37 9.59 -10.35 12.02
N ARG A 38 10.60 -9.48 12.23
CA ARG A 38 11.34 -8.80 11.16
C ARG A 38 12.72 -9.42 11.01
N LEU A 39 13.09 -9.69 9.76
CA LEU A 39 14.44 -10.11 9.40
C LEU A 39 15.32 -8.87 9.27
N ASP A 40 16.24 -8.70 10.22
CA ASP A 40 17.25 -7.65 10.19
C ASP A 40 18.46 -8.16 9.40
N LYS A 41 18.53 -7.77 8.13
CA LYS A 41 19.61 -8.18 7.23
C LYS A 41 20.96 -7.59 7.62
N GLN A 42 20.98 -6.38 8.20
CA GLN A 42 22.21 -5.70 8.60
C GLN A 42 22.90 -6.45 9.74
N HIS A 43 22.13 -6.90 10.72
CA HIS A 43 22.65 -7.59 11.91
C HIS A 43 22.45 -9.11 11.86
N LYS A 44 21.98 -9.66 10.73
CA LYS A 44 21.70 -11.09 10.50
C LYS A 44 20.88 -11.75 11.63
N LYS A 45 19.83 -11.06 12.11
CA LYS A 45 19.01 -11.54 13.23
C LYS A 45 17.52 -11.42 12.95
N VAL A 46 16.72 -12.16 13.70
CA VAL A 46 15.27 -12.02 13.73
C VAL A 46 14.91 -11.18 14.95
N ILE A 47 14.21 -10.06 14.74
CA ILE A 47 13.74 -9.18 15.82
C ILE A 47 12.23 -9.16 15.90
N LYS A 48 11.72 -8.89 17.10
CA LYS A 48 10.31 -8.57 17.32
C LYS A 48 10.07 -7.11 16.99
N ASP A 49 9.10 -6.83 16.15
CA ASP A 49 8.78 -5.48 15.71
C ASP A 49 7.28 -5.22 15.83
N GLN A 50 6.93 -4.05 16.35
CA GLN A 50 5.55 -3.60 16.50
C GLN A 50 5.20 -2.51 15.50
N ASP A 51 6.19 -1.99 14.77
CA ASP A 51 5.97 -0.94 13.81
C ASP A 51 5.24 -1.49 12.58
N GLN A 52 4.17 -0.79 12.22
CA GLN A 52 3.35 -1.07 11.04
C GLN A 52 3.64 -0.05 9.93
N TRP A 53 4.76 0.67 10.06
CA TRP A 53 5.34 1.60 9.11
C TRP A 53 4.39 2.70 8.67
N ALA A 54 3.65 3.25 9.65
CA ALA A 54 2.60 4.22 9.43
C ALA A 54 3.03 5.65 9.78
N THR A 55 2.78 6.60 8.88
CA THR A 55 3.17 8.01 8.98
C THR A 55 2.00 8.93 8.73
N TYR A 56 2.12 10.21 9.10
CA TYR A 56 1.07 11.20 8.83
C TYR A 56 1.23 11.76 7.41
N MET A 57 0.37 11.33 6.47
CA MET A 57 0.49 11.73 5.05
C MET A 57 -0.84 12.03 4.35
N LEU A 58 -1.93 11.30 4.64
CA LEU A 58 -3.21 11.48 3.95
C LEU A 58 -4.30 12.01 4.87
N CYS A 59 -5.27 12.73 4.33
CA CYS A 59 -6.50 13.06 5.06
C CYS A 59 -7.45 11.85 5.14
N GLY A 60 -8.46 11.94 6.01
CA GLY A 60 -9.45 10.88 6.20
C GLY A 60 -10.22 10.50 4.91
N ASP A 61 -10.55 11.48 4.07
CA ASP A 61 -11.28 11.25 2.82
C ASP A 61 -10.43 10.42 1.84
N CYS A 62 -9.17 10.81 1.63
CA CYS A 62 -8.26 10.07 0.76
C CYS A 62 -7.95 8.67 1.28
N GLU A 63 -7.81 8.49 2.60
CA GLU A 63 -7.70 7.15 3.21
C GLU A 63 -8.93 6.29 2.90
N HIS A 64 -10.13 6.85 3.07
CA HIS A 64 -11.37 6.15 2.80
C HIS A 64 -11.50 5.76 1.33
N ASP A 65 -11.18 6.67 0.41
CA ASP A 65 -11.24 6.44 -1.03
C ASP A 65 -10.31 5.30 -1.47
N LEU A 66 -9.03 5.32 -1.03
CA LEU A 66 -8.09 4.25 -1.38
C LEU A 66 -8.54 2.90 -0.82
N ASN A 67 -9.08 2.89 0.39
CA ASN A 67 -9.56 1.68 1.04
C ASN A 67 -10.77 1.07 0.32
N THR A 68 -11.76 1.88 -0.02
CA THR A 68 -13.02 1.45 -0.64
C THR A 68 -12.88 1.14 -2.12
N LYS A 69 -12.10 1.94 -2.87
CA LYS A 69 -11.90 1.73 -4.30
C LYS A 69 -11.00 0.52 -4.59
N TYR A 70 -9.92 0.36 -3.82
CA TYR A 70 -8.79 -0.51 -4.21
C TYR A 70 -8.41 -1.57 -3.18
N GLU A 71 -8.16 -1.18 -1.92
CA GLU A 71 -7.58 -2.10 -0.92
C GLU A 71 -8.50 -3.26 -0.59
N GLY A 72 -9.76 -3.00 -0.23
CA GLY A 72 -10.71 -4.05 0.16
C GLY A 72 -10.89 -5.10 -0.94
N TYR A 73 -11.12 -4.64 -2.17
CA TYR A 73 -11.23 -5.49 -3.35
C TYR A 73 -9.98 -6.35 -3.57
N SER A 74 -8.80 -5.73 -3.53
CA SER A 74 -7.54 -6.39 -3.83
C SER A 74 -7.17 -7.41 -2.76
N LEU A 75 -7.40 -7.09 -1.48
CA LEU A 75 -7.18 -8.03 -0.38
C LEU A 75 -8.14 -9.22 -0.44
N ASP A 76 -9.41 -9.01 -0.78
CA ASP A 76 -10.36 -10.11 -0.90
C ASP A 76 -9.97 -11.08 -2.02
N ILE A 77 -9.43 -10.56 -3.13
CA ILE A 77 -8.90 -11.39 -4.21
C ILE A 77 -7.64 -12.11 -3.78
N LEU A 78 -6.63 -11.39 -3.29
CA LEU A 78 -5.35 -12.01 -2.91
C LEU A 78 -5.50 -13.06 -1.80
N ARG A 79 -6.59 -12.99 -1.01
CA ARG A 79 -6.92 -13.94 0.06
C ARG A 79 -7.91 -15.02 -0.34
N ASN A 80 -8.27 -15.12 -1.62
CA ASN A 80 -9.24 -16.09 -2.13
C ASN A 80 -10.60 -16.02 -1.38
N LYS A 81 -11.06 -14.80 -1.05
CA LYS A 81 -12.35 -14.56 -0.40
C LYS A 81 -13.45 -14.17 -1.38
N LYS A 82 -13.07 -13.78 -2.60
CA LYS A 82 -14.02 -13.34 -3.62
C LYS A 82 -14.48 -14.51 -4.48
N LYS A 83 -15.71 -14.99 -4.27
CA LYS A 83 -16.30 -16.16 -4.98
C LYS A 83 -16.27 -16.04 -6.51
N SER A 84 -16.33 -14.82 -7.05
CA SER A 84 -16.29 -14.58 -8.50
C SER A 84 -14.89 -14.74 -9.11
N VAL A 85 -13.86 -14.97 -8.31
CA VAL A 85 -12.47 -15.08 -8.73
C VAL A 85 -12.00 -16.51 -8.51
N LYS A 86 -11.32 -17.08 -9.50
CA LYS A 86 -10.83 -18.46 -9.46
C LYS A 86 -9.33 -18.48 -9.25
N HIS A 87 -8.89 -19.21 -8.24
CA HIS A 87 -7.49 -19.42 -7.92
C HIS A 87 -7.07 -20.83 -8.37
N LYS A 88 -6.01 -20.93 -9.17
CA LYS A 88 -5.48 -22.21 -9.66
C LYS A 88 -3.97 -22.28 -9.45
N LYS A 89 -3.52 -23.27 -8.68
CA LYS A 89 -2.11 -23.61 -8.60
C LYS A 89 -1.74 -24.47 -9.80
N ARG A 90 -0.74 -24.04 -10.57
CA ARG A 90 -0.10 -24.82 -11.64
C ARG A 90 1.31 -25.20 -11.21
N ASP A 91 1.98 -26.02 -12.00
CA ASP A 91 3.32 -26.52 -11.68
C ASP A 91 4.34 -25.37 -11.56
N ASN A 92 4.30 -24.42 -12.51
CA ASN A 92 5.28 -23.33 -12.60
C ASN A 92 4.73 -21.95 -12.20
N HIS A 93 3.42 -21.82 -11.96
CA HIS A 93 2.83 -20.52 -11.65
C HIS A 93 1.51 -20.63 -10.87
N TYR A 94 1.07 -19.49 -10.37
CA TYR A 94 -0.23 -19.34 -9.71
C TYR A 94 -1.13 -18.44 -10.56
N GLU A 95 -2.28 -18.97 -10.95
CA GLU A 95 -3.26 -18.28 -11.78
C GLU A 95 -4.39 -17.72 -10.92
N ILE A 96 -4.75 -16.45 -11.17
CA ILE A 96 -5.93 -15.81 -10.58
C ILE A 96 -6.78 -15.26 -11.72
N GLN A 97 -7.94 -15.88 -11.97
CA GLN A 97 -8.83 -15.58 -13.09
C GLN A 97 -10.08 -14.84 -12.63
N GLY A 98 -10.58 -13.90 -13.45
CA GLY A 98 -11.77 -13.08 -13.12
C GLY A 98 -11.47 -11.82 -12.31
N VAL A 99 -10.21 -11.35 -12.33
CA VAL A 99 -9.74 -10.16 -11.60
C VAL A 99 -10.03 -8.90 -12.40
N ASN A 100 -10.53 -7.87 -11.73
CA ASN A 100 -10.47 -6.49 -12.20
C ASN A 100 -9.03 -6.01 -12.02
N GLN A 101 -8.23 -6.24 -13.06
CA GLN A 101 -6.80 -5.96 -13.05
C GLN A 101 -6.51 -4.49 -12.75
N LYS A 102 -7.33 -3.57 -13.29
CA LYS A 102 -7.22 -2.13 -13.03
C LYS A 102 -7.23 -1.82 -11.53
N LYS A 103 -8.20 -2.35 -10.77
CA LYS A 103 -8.28 -2.13 -9.31
C LYS A 103 -7.07 -2.72 -8.57
N LEU A 104 -6.63 -3.92 -8.97
CA LEU A 104 -5.47 -4.56 -8.36
C LEU A 104 -4.18 -3.78 -8.62
N ILE A 105 -3.99 -3.28 -9.85
CA ILE A 105 -2.83 -2.46 -10.20
C ILE A 105 -2.86 -1.12 -9.46
N LEU A 106 -4.01 -0.45 -9.39
CA LEU A 106 -4.14 0.81 -8.65
C LEU A 106 -3.89 0.62 -7.14
N TYR A 107 -4.29 -0.52 -6.58
CA TYR A 107 -3.92 -0.88 -5.20
C TYR A 107 -2.39 -0.97 -5.04
N LEU A 108 -1.69 -1.69 -5.91
CA LEU A 108 -0.24 -1.83 -5.86
C LEU A 108 0.49 -0.49 -6.08
N ILE A 109 0.05 0.29 -7.07
CA ILE A 109 0.55 1.65 -7.32
C ILE A 109 0.38 2.52 -6.08
N SER A 110 -0.77 2.42 -5.39
CA SER A 110 -1.01 3.19 -4.17
C SER A 110 -0.03 2.84 -3.05
N ILE A 111 0.39 1.59 -2.92
CA ILE A 111 1.40 1.17 -1.93
C ILE A 111 2.75 1.76 -2.29
N ILE A 112 3.18 1.63 -3.55
CA ILE A 112 4.48 2.13 -4.02
C ILE A 112 4.55 3.65 -3.82
N TRP A 113 3.54 4.37 -4.29
CA TRP A 113 3.45 5.82 -4.15
C TRP A 113 3.46 6.27 -2.69
N ARG A 114 2.68 5.63 -1.80
CA ARG A 114 2.74 5.91 -0.35
C ARG A 114 4.12 5.64 0.23
N GLY A 115 4.83 4.62 -0.26
CA GLY A 115 6.21 4.33 0.14
C GLY A 115 7.17 5.45 -0.22
N ILE A 116 7.04 5.98 -1.45
CA ILE A 116 7.82 7.14 -1.92
C ILE A 116 7.50 8.37 -1.06
N GLU A 117 6.23 8.65 -0.75
CA GLU A 117 5.85 9.82 0.07
C GLU A 117 6.18 9.67 1.56
N SER A 118 6.26 8.44 2.08
CA SER A 118 6.42 8.18 3.51
C SER A 118 7.72 8.76 4.07
N SER A 119 7.65 9.32 5.27
CA SER A 119 8.81 9.76 6.04
C SER A 119 9.45 8.64 6.88
N HIS A 120 8.97 7.40 6.74
CA HIS A 120 9.44 6.27 7.54
C HIS A 120 10.72 5.68 6.95
N GLU A 121 11.74 5.44 7.79
CA GLU A 121 13.09 5.04 7.38
C GLU A 121 13.15 3.76 6.52
N VAL A 122 12.26 2.80 6.78
CA VAL A 122 12.15 1.55 6.00
C VAL A 122 11.93 1.80 4.50
N PHE A 123 11.38 2.95 4.13
CA PHE A 123 11.12 3.34 2.73
C PHE A 123 12.14 4.33 2.18
N ASN A 124 13.21 4.67 2.90
CA ASN A 124 14.22 5.64 2.43
C ASN A 124 14.81 5.26 1.07
N LYS A 125 14.92 3.96 0.75
CA LYS A 125 15.40 3.50 -0.57
C LYS A 125 14.47 3.87 -1.73
N LEU A 126 13.19 4.12 -1.45
CA LEU A 126 12.23 4.58 -2.46
C LEU A 126 12.34 6.09 -2.72
N LYS A 127 13.07 6.83 -1.87
CA LYS A 127 13.30 8.28 -2.04
C LYS A 127 14.19 8.61 -3.24
N PHE A 128 14.88 7.65 -3.83
CA PHE A 128 15.49 7.84 -5.15
C PHE A 128 14.48 8.33 -6.20
N PHE A 129 13.20 7.95 -6.09
CA PHE A 129 12.14 8.49 -6.95
C PHE A 129 11.74 9.94 -6.64
N ASP A 130 12.20 10.54 -5.53
CA ASP A 130 12.04 11.98 -5.28
C ASP A 130 13.05 12.82 -6.06
N GLU A 131 14.21 12.26 -6.45
CA GLU A 131 15.22 12.94 -7.28
C GLU A 131 14.70 13.23 -8.69
N SER A 132 13.72 12.45 -9.16
CA SER A 132 12.94 12.71 -10.38
C SER A 132 11.44 12.67 -10.06
N PRO A 133 10.81 13.83 -9.79
CA PRO A 133 9.41 13.89 -9.36
C PRO A 133 8.43 13.37 -10.43
N VAL A 134 8.89 13.13 -11.67
CA VAL A 134 8.10 12.58 -12.77
C VAL A 134 7.45 11.26 -12.37
N ALA A 135 8.21 10.31 -11.83
CA ALA A 135 7.67 9.00 -11.47
C ALA A 135 6.63 9.12 -10.34
N LYS A 136 6.95 9.87 -9.29
CA LYS A 136 6.07 10.10 -8.15
C LYS A 136 4.76 10.76 -8.56
N ASN A 137 4.83 11.83 -9.34
CA ASN A 137 3.67 12.57 -9.83
C ASN A 137 2.83 11.72 -10.78
N PHE A 138 3.49 10.94 -11.66
CA PHE A 138 2.79 9.99 -12.53
C PHE A 138 1.98 8.96 -11.72
N LEU A 139 2.58 8.33 -10.70
CA LEU A 139 1.87 7.37 -9.85
C LEU A 139 0.72 8.04 -9.08
N LYS A 140 0.93 9.26 -8.58
CA LYS A 140 -0.13 10.05 -7.93
C LYS A 140 -1.30 10.33 -8.86
N GLU A 141 -1.02 10.73 -10.10
CA GLU A 141 -2.05 11.03 -11.10
C GLU A 141 -2.76 9.76 -11.59
N CYS A 142 -2.09 8.61 -11.66
CA CYS A 142 -2.74 7.32 -11.85
C CYS A 142 -3.80 7.05 -10.78
N ILE A 143 -3.48 7.34 -9.51
CA ILE A 143 -4.39 7.14 -8.38
C ILE A 143 -5.54 8.15 -8.41
N LYS A 144 -5.25 9.45 -8.60
CA LYS A 144 -6.26 10.52 -8.60
C LYS A 144 -7.28 10.37 -9.73
N ASN A 145 -6.81 9.99 -10.91
CA ASN A 145 -7.65 9.91 -12.10
C ASN A 145 -8.17 8.50 -12.38
N ASP A 146 -8.01 7.58 -11.42
CA ASP A 146 -8.36 6.17 -11.55
C ASP A 146 -7.86 5.60 -12.89
N ARG A 147 -6.59 5.86 -13.28
CA ARG A 147 -6.03 5.54 -14.60
C ARG A 147 -4.83 4.61 -14.47
N VAL A 148 -4.84 3.53 -15.24
CA VAL A 148 -3.68 2.67 -15.45
C VAL A 148 -3.28 2.79 -16.91
N VAL A 149 -2.00 3.04 -17.19
CA VAL A 149 -1.45 2.95 -18.54
C VAL A 149 -0.90 1.53 -18.68
N LEU A 150 -1.72 0.65 -19.24
CA LEU A 150 -1.28 -0.64 -19.75
C LEU A 150 -1.01 -0.41 -21.23
N THR A 151 0.28 -0.38 -21.61
CA THR A 151 0.73 -0.45 -23.00
C THR A 151 0.52 -1.85 -23.54
#